data_AF-N1WFQ8-F1
#
_entry.id   AF-N1WFQ8-F1
#
_cell.length_a   1.000
_cell.length_b   1.000
_cell.length_c   1.000
_cell.angle_alpha   90.00
_cell.angle_beta   90.00
_cell.angle_gamma   90.00
#
_symmetry.space_group_name_H-M   'P 1'
#
loop_
_entity.id
_entity.type
_entity.pdbx_description
1 polymer ?
#
loop_
_entity_poly.entity_id
_entity_poly.type
_entity_poly.pdbx_seq_one_letter_code
_entity_poly.pdbx_strand_id
1 'polypeptide(L)'
;MYIIKTLYSIRFFILLFPICILANCGIGFYQKNAINMPIRSTSSDYRGSSTTEMEFLRINIIDGQVETLYGMNVGIANTVKDGMVGLQAGLYNEVSGTAAGIQVGIVNSNTNGIFGIQIGGINSGRSFTRGSKSGNLGIGISAGAVNFATFGVNVALFNFGVGLNVGVANYGAGASIGIVNYGSGFKLGILNVDEERRDGFLNIGVINLGRQGSGIQIGIINYCPNDTIPIMILANYCSKSSPEKVKSKTPPNTDSAAESEK
;
A
#
# COMPACT_ATOMS: atom_id res chain seq x y z
N MET A 1 -1.75 43.47 -2.09
CA MET A 1 -1.07 42.16 -2.00
C MET A 1 -1.65 41.08 -2.94
N TYR A 2 -2.90 41.20 -3.41
CA TYR A 2 -3.51 40.25 -4.38
C TYR A 2 -3.04 40.41 -5.84
N ILE A 3 -2.66 41.62 -6.24
CA ILE A 3 -2.23 41.93 -7.62
C ILE A 3 -0.86 41.27 -7.95
N ILE A 4 0.01 41.12 -6.95
CA ILE A 4 1.37 40.54 -7.13
C ILE A 4 1.32 39.01 -7.31
N LYS A 5 0.42 38.29 -6.62
CA LYS A 5 0.21 36.83 -6.82
C LYS A 5 -0.41 36.52 -8.20
N THR A 6 -1.33 37.37 -8.65
CA THR A 6 -1.99 37.21 -9.94
C THR A 6 -1.01 37.45 -11.10
N LEU A 7 -0.07 38.41 -10.95
CA LEU A 7 1.00 38.61 -11.94
C LEU A 7 1.97 37.41 -12.05
N TYR A 8 2.29 36.73 -10.93
CA TYR A 8 3.19 35.57 -10.95
C TYR A 8 2.55 34.33 -11.61
N SER A 9 1.26 34.09 -11.36
CA SER A 9 0.51 32.98 -11.97
C SER A 9 0.35 33.19 -13.48
N ILE A 10 0.07 34.42 -13.91
CA ILE A 10 -0.07 34.76 -15.35
C ILE A 10 1.30 34.70 -16.06
N ARG A 11 2.39 35.14 -15.43
CA ARG A 11 3.75 35.02 -16.01
C ARG A 11 4.21 33.57 -16.15
N PHE A 12 3.78 32.67 -15.27
CA PHE A 12 4.08 31.24 -15.38
C PHE A 12 3.37 30.60 -16.59
N PHE A 13 2.09 30.92 -16.81
CA PHE A 13 1.35 30.47 -18.00
C PHE A 13 1.87 31.10 -19.30
N ILE A 14 2.29 32.38 -19.27
CA ILE A 14 2.90 33.05 -20.43
C ILE A 14 4.33 32.55 -20.71
N LEU A 15 5.05 31.99 -19.72
CA LEU A 15 6.35 31.34 -19.93
C LEU A 15 6.22 29.91 -20.49
N LEU A 16 5.14 29.19 -20.17
CA LEU A 16 4.86 27.85 -20.69
C LEU A 16 4.26 27.86 -22.11
N PHE A 17 3.56 28.94 -22.48
CA PHE A 17 2.95 29.08 -23.80
C PHE A 17 3.96 29.10 -24.98
N PRO A 18 5.11 29.82 -24.93
CA PRO A 18 6.12 29.75 -25.98
C PRO A 18 6.89 28.43 -25.99
N ILE A 19 6.95 27.70 -24.86
CA ILE A 19 7.51 26.33 -24.83
C ILE A 19 6.60 25.36 -25.60
N CYS A 20 5.26 25.53 -25.50
CA CYS A 20 4.31 24.71 -26.27
C CYS A 20 4.34 25.00 -27.79
N ILE A 21 4.68 26.23 -28.19
CA ILE A 21 4.81 26.62 -29.61
C ILE A 21 6.15 26.13 -30.19
N LEU A 22 7.23 26.14 -29.40
CA LEU A 22 8.52 25.55 -29.79
C LEU A 22 8.49 24.00 -29.75
N ALA A 23 7.61 23.40 -28.94
CA ALA A 23 7.45 21.95 -28.79
C ALA A 23 6.32 21.33 -29.65
N ASN A 24 5.78 22.07 -30.63
CA ASN A 24 4.82 21.56 -31.61
C ASN A 24 3.60 20.84 -30.97
N CYS A 25 3.00 21.46 -29.94
CA CYS A 25 1.85 20.88 -29.23
C CYS A 25 0.56 20.98 -30.06
N GLY A 26 0.05 19.83 -30.53
CA GLY A 26 -1.27 19.70 -31.16
C GLY A 26 -2.35 19.29 -30.16
N ILE A 27 -3.52 19.91 -30.22
CA ILE A 27 -4.72 19.54 -29.44
C ILE A 27 -5.58 18.65 -30.34
N GLY A 28 -5.62 17.34 -30.07
CA GLY A 28 -6.33 16.36 -30.90
C GLY A 28 -7.57 15.79 -30.19
N PHE A 29 -8.75 16.07 -30.73
CA PHE A 29 -10.02 15.49 -30.28
C PHE A 29 -10.20 14.07 -30.85
N TYR A 30 -10.23 13.07 -29.96
CA TYR A 30 -10.60 11.67 -30.23
C TYR A 30 -9.69 10.82 -31.14
N GLN A 31 -9.67 9.53 -30.80
CA GLN A 31 -9.15 8.35 -31.51
C GLN A 31 -7.74 7.86 -31.15
N LYS A 32 -7.57 6.54 -31.38
CA LYS A 32 -6.41 5.61 -31.34
C LYS A 32 -5.01 6.15 -31.65
N ASN A 33 -4.87 7.43 -31.96
CA ASN A 33 -3.63 8.14 -32.17
C ASN A 33 -3.38 9.01 -30.94
N ALA A 34 -2.91 8.38 -29.87
CA ALA A 34 -2.14 9.13 -28.89
C ALA A 34 -1.01 9.88 -29.64
N ILE A 35 -0.71 11.12 -29.26
CA ILE A 35 0.52 11.78 -29.72
C ILE A 35 1.66 11.04 -29.04
N ASN A 36 2.09 9.96 -29.70
CA ASN A 36 3.23 9.17 -29.29
C ASN A 36 4.45 9.92 -29.81
N MET A 37 5.26 10.46 -28.89
CA MET A 37 6.64 10.83 -29.22
C MET A 37 7.53 9.67 -28.75
N PRO A 38 7.66 8.58 -29.54
CA PRO A 38 8.61 7.53 -29.22
C PRO A 38 10.01 8.10 -29.40
N ILE A 39 10.75 8.23 -28.30
CA ILE A 39 12.19 8.37 -28.36
C ILE A 39 12.72 6.94 -28.39
N ARG A 40 13.18 6.49 -29.57
CA ARG A 40 13.92 5.23 -29.67
C ARG A 40 15.30 5.45 -29.06
N SER A 41 15.54 4.80 -27.93
CA SER A 41 16.88 4.71 -27.35
C SER A 41 17.41 3.31 -27.63
N THR A 42 18.45 3.27 -28.46
CA THR A 42 19.19 2.06 -28.76
C THR A 42 20.38 2.01 -27.81
N SER A 43 20.36 1.12 -26.83
CA SER A 43 21.56 0.80 -26.06
C SER A 43 22.29 -0.35 -26.76
N SER A 44 23.58 -0.19 -26.96
CA SER A 44 24.44 -1.21 -27.57
C SER A 44 25.57 -1.52 -26.62
N ASP A 45 25.50 -2.68 -25.98
CA ASP A 45 26.60 -3.24 -25.19
C ASP A 45 27.29 -4.37 -25.96
N TYR A 46 28.44 -4.84 -25.47
CA TYR A 46 29.23 -5.93 -26.06
C TYR A 46 28.46 -7.26 -26.23
N ARG A 47 27.25 -7.38 -25.66
CA ARG A 47 26.38 -8.56 -25.71
C ARG A 47 25.27 -8.48 -26.78
N GLY A 48 25.16 -7.37 -27.51
CA GLY A 48 24.14 -7.12 -28.53
C GLY A 48 23.42 -5.78 -28.34
N SER A 49 22.72 -5.33 -29.39
CA SER A 49 21.95 -4.08 -29.38
C SER A 49 20.50 -4.34 -28.99
N SER A 50 20.03 -3.69 -27.92
CA SER A 50 18.62 -3.69 -27.51
C SER A 50 18.00 -2.34 -27.84
N THR A 51 16.95 -2.35 -28.67
CA THR A 51 16.17 -1.18 -29.02
C THR A 51 14.98 -1.09 -28.08
N THR A 52 14.96 -0.09 -27.21
CA THR A 52 13.83 0.19 -26.31
C THR A 52 13.06 1.37 -26.86
N GLU A 53 11.78 1.18 -27.18
CA GLU A 53 10.89 2.28 -27.53
C GLU A 53 10.48 2.98 -26.22
N MET A 54 10.93 4.23 -26.02
CA MET A 54 10.58 5.01 -24.83
C MET A 54 9.50 6.03 -25.18
N GLU A 55 8.33 5.94 -24.55
CA GLU A 55 7.25 6.92 -24.70
C GLU A 55 7.36 8.04 -23.64
N PHE A 56 8.06 9.13 -23.95
CA PHE A 56 8.35 10.19 -22.96
C PHE A 56 7.12 11.01 -22.53
N LEU A 57 6.20 11.26 -23.46
CA LEU A 57 4.98 12.02 -23.22
C LEU A 57 3.83 11.46 -24.06
N ARG A 58 2.75 11.08 -23.39
CA ARG A 58 1.47 10.70 -23.98
C ARG A 58 0.38 11.59 -23.40
N ILE A 59 -0.38 12.23 -24.28
CA ILE A 59 -1.61 12.95 -23.93
C ILE A 59 -2.76 12.17 -24.54
N ASN A 60 -3.58 11.55 -23.71
CA ASN A 60 -4.82 10.90 -24.09
C ASN A 60 -6.01 11.72 -23.60
N ILE A 61 -7.08 11.83 -24.39
CA ILE A 61 -8.28 12.53 -23.93
C ILE A 61 -9.22 11.57 -23.20
N ILE A 62 -9.35 10.29 -23.57
CA ILE A 62 -10.43 9.42 -23.06
C ILE A 62 -9.91 8.07 -22.56
N ASP A 63 -9.29 7.25 -23.40
CA ASP A 63 -8.74 5.94 -23.02
C ASP A 63 -7.38 5.71 -23.66
N GLY A 64 -6.35 5.62 -22.83
CA GLY A 64 -4.96 5.43 -23.22
C GLY A 64 -4.43 4.09 -22.78
N GLN A 65 -4.56 3.09 -23.65
CA GLN A 65 -3.94 1.79 -23.46
C GLN A 65 -2.52 1.77 -24.04
N VAL A 66 -1.58 1.26 -23.25
CA VAL A 66 -0.19 0.96 -23.65
C VAL A 66 0.24 -0.39 -23.12
N GLU A 67 1.18 -1.01 -23.83
CA GLU A 67 1.81 -2.24 -23.36
C GLU A 67 2.80 -1.92 -22.24
N THR A 68 3.83 -1.13 -22.54
CA THR A 68 4.79 -0.63 -21.54
C THR A 68 4.91 0.89 -21.63
N LEU A 69 4.99 1.57 -20.49
CA LEU A 69 5.14 3.03 -20.40
C LEU A 69 6.50 3.42 -19.80
N TYR A 70 7.26 4.24 -20.52
CA TYR A 70 8.51 4.85 -20.03
C TYR A 70 8.47 6.37 -20.20
N GLY A 71 7.79 7.07 -19.29
CA GLY A 71 7.60 8.52 -19.38
C GLY A 71 6.32 9.00 -18.70
N MET A 72 5.73 10.07 -19.24
CA MET A 72 4.52 10.69 -18.70
C MET A 72 3.29 10.35 -19.54
N ASN A 73 2.21 9.88 -18.92
CA ASN A 73 0.93 9.66 -19.56
C ASN A 73 -0.16 10.47 -18.84
N VAL A 74 -0.82 11.37 -19.57
CA VAL A 74 -1.86 12.26 -19.05
C VAL A 74 -3.14 12.01 -19.83
N GLY A 75 -4.24 11.69 -19.15
CA GLY A 75 -5.53 11.50 -19.78
C GLY A 75 -6.66 11.11 -18.85
N ILE A 76 -7.89 10.96 -19.35
CA ILE A 76 -9.04 10.62 -18.47
C ILE A 76 -8.90 9.20 -17.90
N ALA A 77 -8.72 8.20 -18.76
CA ALA A 77 -8.41 6.84 -18.37
C ALA A 77 -7.08 6.40 -19.00
N ASN A 78 -6.17 5.90 -18.16
CA ASN A 78 -4.85 5.45 -18.54
C ASN A 78 -4.69 3.99 -18.12
N THR A 79 -4.27 3.13 -19.03
CA THR A 79 -4.10 1.69 -18.79
C THR A 79 -2.75 1.23 -19.33
N VAL A 80 -1.93 0.59 -18.50
CA VAL A 80 -0.62 0.02 -18.86
C VAL A 80 -0.63 -1.47 -18.57
N LYS A 81 -0.32 -2.31 -19.56
CA LYS A 81 -0.47 -3.77 -19.42
C LYS A 81 0.72 -4.45 -18.71
N ASP A 82 1.95 -4.13 -19.10
CA ASP A 82 3.13 -4.90 -18.69
C ASP A 82 3.97 -4.21 -17.62
N GLY A 83 4.17 -2.90 -17.74
CA GLY A 83 4.98 -2.16 -16.78
C GLY A 83 5.00 -0.68 -17.04
N MET A 84 5.11 0.09 -15.96
CA MET A 84 5.27 1.54 -16.02
C MET A 84 6.56 1.93 -15.31
N VAL A 85 7.36 2.78 -15.94
CA VAL A 85 8.35 3.63 -15.28
C VAL A 85 8.04 5.07 -15.65
N GLY A 86 7.47 5.85 -14.73
CA GLY A 86 7.20 7.27 -14.96
C GLY A 86 5.98 7.84 -14.24
N LEU A 87 5.26 8.75 -14.90
CA LEU A 87 4.15 9.51 -14.32
C LEU A 87 2.84 9.19 -15.04
N GLN A 88 1.77 8.94 -14.30
CA GLN A 88 0.40 8.90 -14.80
C GLN A 88 -0.46 9.96 -14.10
N ALA A 89 -1.22 10.73 -14.88
CA ALA A 89 -2.20 11.67 -14.36
C ALA A 89 -3.54 11.47 -15.09
N GLY A 90 -4.60 11.20 -14.33
CA GLY A 90 -5.91 10.93 -14.91
C GLY A 90 -7.02 10.69 -13.93
N LEU A 91 -8.27 10.54 -14.38
CA LEU A 91 -9.36 10.15 -13.48
C LEU A 91 -9.20 8.68 -13.05
N TYR A 92 -8.79 7.83 -13.98
CA TYR A 92 -8.54 6.41 -13.79
C TYR A 92 -7.15 6.06 -14.30
N ASN A 93 -6.30 5.51 -13.45
CA ASN A 93 -4.98 5.00 -13.82
C ASN A 93 -4.88 3.51 -13.43
N GLU A 94 -4.51 2.66 -14.38
CA GLU A 94 -4.34 1.23 -14.16
C GLU A 94 -3.00 0.74 -14.71
N VAL A 95 -2.29 -0.07 -13.91
CA VAL A 95 -1.13 -0.83 -14.36
C VAL A 95 -1.32 -2.29 -13.97
N SER A 96 -1.54 -3.15 -14.97
CA SER A 96 -1.62 -4.60 -14.75
C SER A 96 -0.26 -5.19 -14.36
N GLY A 97 0.81 -4.57 -14.85
CA GLY A 97 2.19 -4.90 -14.54
C GLY A 97 2.74 -4.34 -13.23
N THR A 98 4.08 -4.31 -13.14
CA THR A 98 4.76 -3.60 -12.05
C THR A 98 4.86 -2.11 -12.42
N ALA A 99 4.45 -1.25 -11.50
CA ALA A 99 4.59 0.19 -11.63
C ALA A 99 5.82 0.70 -10.85
N ALA A 100 6.57 1.63 -11.43
CA ALA A 100 7.57 2.43 -10.75
C ALA A 100 7.33 3.90 -11.10
N GLY A 101 7.05 4.73 -10.10
CA GLY A 101 6.83 6.17 -10.30
C GLY A 101 5.55 6.71 -9.67
N ILE A 102 4.92 7.70 -10.31
CA ILE A 102 3.88 8.54 -9.68
C ILE A 102 2.55 8.36 -10.41
N GLN A 103 1.48 8.11 -9.67
CA GLN A 103 0.11 8.07 -10.18
C GLN A 103 -0.74 9.11 -9.44
N VAL A 104 -1.39 9.98 -10.20
CA VAL A 104 -2.31 10.99 -9.66
C VAL A 104 -3.67 10.81 -10.31
N GLY A 105 -4.71 10.57 -9.51
CA GLY A 105 -6.04 10.40 -10.07
C GLY A 105 -7.17 10.19 -9.09
N ILE A 106 -8.39 10.00 -9.56
CA ILE A 106 -9.49 9.62 -8.66
C ILE A 106 -9.33 8.16 -8.24
N VAL A 107 -8.99 7.29 -9.20
CA VAL A 107 -8.72 5.88 -8.99
C VAL A 107 -7.35 5.52 -9.54
N ASN A 108 -6.50 4.96 -8.69
CA ASN A 108 -5.21 4.39 -9.07
C ASN A 108 -5.23 2.90 -8.74
N SER A 109 -4.85 2.04 -9.69
CA SER A 109 -4.89 0.60 -9.53
C SER A 109 -3.64 -0.07 -10.09
N ASN A 110 -2.98 -0.89 -9.28
CA ASN A 110 -1.83 -1.70 -9.69
C ASN A 110 -2.06 -3.16 -9.30
N THR A 111 -1.87 -4.07 -10.26
CA THR A 111 -2.13 -5.52 -10.07
C THR A 111 -0.90 -6.29 -9.57
N ASN A 112 0.31 -5.90 -9.99
CA ASN A 112 1.57 -6.54 -9.57
C ASN A 112 2.44 -5.64 -8.67
N GLY A 113 1.84 -4.59 -8.09
CA GLY A 113 2.45 -3.70 -7.12
C GLY A 113 3.03 -2.43 -7.75
N ILE A 114 3.32 -1.46 -6.87
CA ILE A 114 3.95 -0.19 -7.24
C ILE A 114 5.17 0.09 -6.37
N PHE A 115 6.23 0.60 -6.98
CA PHE A 115 7.36 1.25 -6.34
C PHE A 115 7.24 2.75 -6.59
N GLY A 116 6.58 3.49 -5.70
CA GLY A 116 6.40 4.92 -5.92
C GLY A 116 5.23 5.56 -5.17
N ILE A 117 4.58 6.53 -5.79
CA ILE A 117 3.59 7.39 -5.11
C ILE A 117 2.24 7.28 -5.81
N GLN A 118 1.20 6.97 -5.04
CA GLN A 118 -0.20 7.06 -5.49
C GLN A 118 -0.90 8.20 -4.74
N ILE A 119 -1.47 9.14 -5.45
CA ILE A 119 -2.29 10.21 -4.89
C ILE A 119 -3.66 10.12 -5.54
N GLY A 120 -4.71 9.91 -4.74
CA GLY A 120 -6.04 9.83 -5.30
C GLY A 120 -7.19 9.65 -4.35
N GLY A 121 -8.41 9.52 -4.88
CA GLY A 121 -9.56 9.16 -4.06
C GLY A 121 -9.44 7.74 -3.53
N ILE A 122 -9.18 6.80 -4.45
CA ILE A 122 -9.04 5.37 -4.19
C ILE A 122 -7.70 4.92 -4.79
N ASN A 123 -6.85 4.31 -3.96
CA ASN A 123 -5.58 3.74 -4.38
C ASN A 123 -5.59 2.23 -4.12
N SER A 124 -5.19 1.42 -5.11
CA SER A 124 -5.09 -0.04 -5.01
C SER A 124 -3.68 -0.49 -5.39
N GLY A 125 -2.97 -1.13 -4.45
CA GLY A 125 -1.54 -1.44 -4.57
C GLY A 125 -1.20 -2.93 -4.60
N ARG A 126 -2.02 -3.77 -5.23
CA ARG A 126 -1.94 -5.23 -5.02
C ARG A 126 -0.59 -5.80 -5.47
N SER A 127 0.06 -6.51 -4.55
CA SER A 127 0.80 -7.74 -4.83
C SER A 127 0.75 -8.60 -3.57
N PHE A 128 -0.07 -9.66 -3.58
CA PHE A 128 -0.16 -10.64 -2.50
C PHE A 128 0.07 -12.02 -3.11
N THR A 129 1.31 -12.50 -3.11
CA THR A 129 1.55 -13.91 -3.44
C THR A 129 2.38 -14.61 -2.39
N ARG A 130 1.70 -15.41 -1.56
CA ARG A 130 2.29 -16.54 -0.86
C ARG A 130 2.54 -17.63 -1.92
N GLY A 131 3.66 -17.52 -2.64
CA GLY A 131 4.07 -18.51 -3.66
C GLY A 131 4.61 -17.99 -5.00
N SER A 132 4.62 -16.68 -5.27
CA SER A 132 5.29 -16.17 -6.48
C SER A 132 6.80 -16.24 -6.30
N LYS A 133 7.48 -16.98 -7.19
CA LYS A 133 8.91 -16.87 -7.38
C LYS A 133 9.18 -15.48 -7.96
N SER A 134 9.92 -14.64 -7.22
CA SER A 134 10.48 -13.33 -7.61
C SER A 134 9.68 -12.06 -7.18
N GLY A 135 10.01 -11.55 -6.00
CA GLY A 135 10.74 -10.26 -5.93
C GLY A 135 9.99 -8.94 -5.72
N ASN A 136 8.76 -8.76 -6.22
CA ASN A 136 8.20 -7.40 -6.27
C ASN A 136 7.28 -7.07 -5.09
N LEU A 137 7.91 -6.81 -3.93
CA LEU A 137 7.26 -6.11 -2.82
C LEU A 137 7.17 -4.62 -3.19
N GLY A 138 6.07 -4.20 -3.80
CA GLY A 138 5.88 -2.79 -4.15
C GLY A 138 5.90 -1.91 -2.91
N ILE A 139 6.91 -1.05 -2.76
CA ILE A 139 6.97 -0.05 -1.69
C ILE A 139 6.39 1.24 -2.22
N GLY A 140 5.22 1.62 -1.70
CA GLY A 140 4.50 2.79 -2.13
C GLY A 140 4.18 3.78 -1.00
N ILE A 141 4.17 5.07 -1.33
CA ILE A 141 3.47 6.09 -0.56
C ILE A 141 2.09 6.25 -1.20
N SER A 142 1.01 6.01 -0.45
CA SER A 142 -0.37 6.13 -0.94
C SER A 142 -1.11 7.18 -0.13
N ALA A 143 -1.60 8.23 -0.77
CA ALA A 143 -2.38 9.29 -0.15
C ALA A 143 -3.77 9.35 -0.76
N GLY A 144 -4.83 9.28 0.04
CA GLY A 144 -6.19 9.33 -0.50
C GLY A 144 -7.36 9.30 0.46
N ALA A 145 -8.56 9.02 -0.03
CA ALA A 145 -9.71 8.73 0.83
C ALA A 145 -9.71 7.27 1.28
N VAL A 146 -9.37 6.36 0.35
CA VAL A 146 -9.27 4.92 0.60
C VAL A 146 -8.00 4.35 -0.01
N ASN A 147 -7.19 3.66 0.79
CA ASN A 147 -6.05 2.88 0.32
C ASN A 147 -6.35 1.38 0.50
N PHE A 148 -6.26 0.59 -0.56
CA PHE A 148 -6.58 -0.84 -0.56
C PHE A 148 -5.40 -1.70 -1.02
N ALA A 149 -5.07 -2.72 -0.22
CA ALA A 149 -3.97 -3.65 -0.46
C ALA A 149 -2.64 -2.95 -0.79
N THR A 150 -2.41 -1.77 -0.21
CA THR A 150 -1.18 -0.99 -0.40
C THR A 150 -0.11 -1.42 0.59
N PHE A 151 1.15 -1.28 0.20
CA PHE A 151 2.30 -1.59 1.04
C PHE A 151 3.22 -0.38 1.13
N GLY A 152 3.66 -0.02 2.34
CA GLY A 152 4.54 1.14 2.59
C GLY A 152 3.88 2.18 3.49
N VAL A 153 3.81 3.43 3.05
CA VAL A 153 3.20 4.54 3.82
C VAL A 153 1.82 4.85 3.25
N ASN A 154 0.79 4.76 4.08
CA ASN A 154 -0.61 4.91 3.68
C ASN A 154 -1.24 6.04 4.50
N VAL A 155 -1.62 7.13 3.84
CA VAL A 155 -2.29 8.28 4.46
C VAL A 155 -3.68 8.41 3.85
N ALA A 156 -4.71 7.98 4.55
CA ALA A 156 -6.08 8.07 4.05
C ALA A 156 -7.12 8.07 5.16
N LEU A 157 -8.39 8.36 4.83
CA LEU A 157 -9.47 8.16 5.81
C LEU A 157 -9.58 6.68 6.19
N PHE A 158 -9.51 5.79 5.19
CA PHE A 158 -9.56 4.34 5.37
C PHE A 158 -8.35 3.67 4.73
N ASN A 159 -7.55 2.96 5.53
CA ASN A 159 -6.40 2.20 5.03
C ASN A 159 -6.64 0.70 5.22
N PHE A 160 -6.43 -0.09 4.16
CA PHE A 160 -6.48 -1.55 4.14
C PHE A 160 -5.16 -2.10 3.63
N GLY A 161 -4.08 -1.92 4.38
CA GLY A 161 -2.71 -2.09 3.87
C GLY A 161 -1.70 -2.53 4.92
N VAL A 162 -0.46 -2.73 4.46
CA VAL A 162 0.65 -3.11 5.32
C VAL A 162 1.71 -2.00 5.33
N GLY A 163 2.26 -1.70 6.50
CA GLY A 163 3.29 -0.68 6.69
C GLY A 163 2.85 0.40 7.69
N LEU A 164 3.09 1.67 7.37
CA LEU A 164 2.69 2.81 8.20
C LEU A 164 1.33 3.32 7.71
N ASN A 165 0.27 3.13 8.50
CA ASN A 165 -1.08 3.58 8.20
C ASN A 165 -1.45 4.79 9.07
N VAL A 166 -1.82 5.91 8.46
CA VAL A 166 -2.30 7.11 9.14
C VAL A 166 -3.69 7.44 8.60
N GLY A 167 -4.69 7.47 9.48
CA GLY A 167 -6.07 7.62 9.04
C GLY A 167 -7.13 7.65 10.12
N VAL A 168 -8.39 7.71 9.70
CA VAL A 168 -9.53 7.56 10.63
C VAL A 168 -9.64 6.10 11.06
N ALA A 169 -9.66 5.19 10.10
CA ALA A 169 -9.70 3.76 10.34
C ALA A 169 -8.59 3.04 9.56
N ASN A 170 -7.82 2.23 10.26
CA ASN A 170 -6.70 1.47 9.69
C ASN A 170 -6.94 -0.02 9.92
N TYR A 171 -6.85 -0.80 8.84
CA TYR A 171 -7.00 -2.24 8.81
C TYR A 171 -5.76 -2.86 8.18
N GLY A 172 -4.98 -3.62 8.93
CA GLY A 172 -3.83 -4.36 8.39
C GLY A 172 -2.67 -4.49 9.35
N ALA A 173 -1.46 -4.59 8.83
CA ALA A 173 -0.27 -4.89 9.63
C ALA A 173 0.75 -3.76 9.58
N GLY A 174 1.50 -3.56 10.67
CA GLY A 174 2.58 -2.58 10.77
C GLY A 174 2.32 -1.54 11.84
N ALA A 175 2.62 -0.28 11.56
CA ALA A 175 2.39 0.84 12.47
C ALA A 175 1.12 1.59 12.05
N SER A 176 0.15 1.74 12.94
CA SER A 176 -1.12 2.42 12.64
C SER A 176 -1.39 3.55 13.61
N ILE A 177 -1.71 4.73 13.07
CA ILE A 177 -2.09 5.92 13.82
C ILE A 177 -3.48 6.34 13.34
N GLY A 178 -4.46 6.39 14.25
CA GLY A 178 -5.82 6.72 13.85
C GLY A 178 -6.85 6.68 14.96
N ILE A 179 -8.11 6.89 14.61
CA ILE A 179 -9.21 6.76 15.57
C ILE A 179 -9.44 5.28 15.89
N VAL A 180 -9.53 4.45 14.85
CA VAL A 180 -9.70 3.00 14.96
C VAL A 180 -8.54 2.30 14.26
N ASN A 181 -7.86 1.40 14.97
CA ASN A 181 -6.79 0.58 14.40
C ASN A 181 -7.10 -0.90 14.63
N TYR A 182 -7.24 -1.66 13.55
CA TYR A 182 -7.48 -3.09 13.56
C TYR A 182 -6.35 -3.84 12.85
N GLY A 183 -5.77 -4.83 13.53
CA GLY A 183 -4.74 -5.70 12.95
C GLY A 183 -3.53 -5.86 13.87
N SER A 184 -2.35 -6.09 13.30
CA SER A 184 -1.14 -6.46 14.04
C SER A 184 -0.05 -5.40 13.98
N GLY A 185 0.76 -5.29 15.04
CA GLY A 185 1.93 -4.40 15.09
C GLY A 185 1.78 -3.26 16.11
N PHE A 186 2.30 -2.08 15.78
CA PHE A 186 2.20 -0.88 16.62
C PHE A 186 0.90 -0.14 16.32
N LYS A 187 0.13 0.24 17.35
CA LYS A 187 -1.12 0.98 17.18
C LYS A 187 -1.21 2.14 18.15
N LEU A 188 -1.51 3.32 17.63
CA LEU A 188 -1.77 4.54 18.38
C LEU A 188 -3.15 5.08 18.00
N GLY A 189 -4.08 5.15 18.94
CA GLY A 189 -5.43 5.60 18.62
C GLY A 189 -6.42 5.64 19.75
N ILE A 190 -7.68 5.92 19.42
CA ILE A 190 -8.76 5.89 20.42
C ILE A 190 -9.12 4.42 20.71
N LEU A 191 -9.33 3.64 19.65
CA LEU A 191 -9.66 2.22 19.72
C LEU A 191 -8.63 1.41 18.96
N ASN A 192 -7.93 0.52 19.67
CA ASN A 192 -7.00 -0.43 19.09
C ASN A 192 -7.53 -1.85 19.28
N VAL A 193 -7.58 -2.64 18.21
CA VAL A 193 -8.10 -4.02 18.21
C VAL A 193 -7.05 -4.95 17.60
N ASP A 194 -6.69 -6.00 18.30
CA ASP A 194 -5.79 -7.05 17.80
C ASP A 194 -6.54 -8.09 16.96
N GLU A 195 -5.92 -8.50 15.86
CA GLU A 195 -6.42 -9.57 14.99
C GLU A 195 -6.00 -10.95 15.52
N GLU A 196 -6.92 -11.91 15.47
CA GLU A 196 -6.71 -13.25 16.01
C GLU A 196 -5.64 -14.00 15.21
N ARG A 197 -4.65 -14.59 15.92
CA ARG A 197 -3.49 -15.35 15.39
C ARG A 197 -2.26 -14.54 14.93
N ARG A 198 -2.16 -13.24 15.24
CA ARG A 198 -0.91 -12.49 15.03
C ARG A 198 -0.50 -11.73 16.29
N ASP A 199 0.80 -11.74 16.55
CA ASP A 199 1.36 -11.06 17.72
C ASP A 199 1.25 -9.54 17.54
N GLY A 200 0.55 -8.90 18.48
CA GLY A 200 0.57 -7.46 18.66
C GLY A 200 1.91 -7.05 19.27
N PHE A 201 2.36 -5.81 19.01
CA PHE A 201 3.61 -5.31 19.58
C PHE A 201 3.33 -4.33 20.72
N LEU A 202 2.74 -3.18 20.38
CA LEU A 202 2.49 -2.10 21.32
C LEU A 202 1.21 -1.36 20.91
N ASN A 203 0.23 -1.34 21.81
CA ASN A 203 -1.03 -0.65 21.64
C ASN A 203 -1.08 0.52 22.62
N ILE A 204 -1.18 1.74 22.12
CA ILE A 204 -1.35 2.95 22.92
C ILE A 204 -2.69 3.57 22.55
N GLY A 205 -3.61 3.65 23.51
CA GLY A 205 -4.91 4.22 23.22
C GLY A 205 -5.86 4.35 24.39
N VAL A 206 -7.02 4.95 24.14
CA VAL A 206 -8.07 5.06 25.17
C VAL A 206 -8.59 3.66 25.51
N ILE A 207 -8.91 2.88 24.49
CA ILE A 207 -9.41 1.51 24.59
C ILE A 207 -8.52 0.60 23.77
N ASN A 208 -7.92 -0.40 24.42
CA ASN A 208 -7.15 -1.45 23.77
C ASN A 208 -7.86 -2.80 23.97
N LEU A 209 -8.23 -3.45 22.86
CA LEU A 209 -8.88 -4.75 22.83
C LEU A 209 -7.91 -5.79 22.28
N GLY A 210 -7.29 -6.53 23.20
CA GLY A 210 -6.37 -7.60 22.89
C GLY A 210 -7.01 -8.95 22.59
N ARG A 211 -6.27 -9.77 21.86
CA ARG A 211 -6.40 -11.23 21.71
C ARG A 211 -5.12 -11.92 22.21
N GLN A 212 -5.03 -13.24 22.07
CA GLN A 212 -3.82 -13.98 22.48
C GLN A 212 -2.59 -13.42 21.74
N GLY A 213 -1.53 -13.03 22.47
CA GLY A 213 -0.30 -12.49 21.89
C GLY A 213 -0.30 -10.97 21.61
N SER A 214 -1.16 -10.18 22.25
CA SER A 214 -1.33 -8.74 21.94
C SER A 214 -0.16 -7.80 22.31
N GLY A 215 0.92 -8.30 22.89
CA GLY A 215 2.07 -7.49 23.29
C GLY A 215 1.81 -6.59 24.49
N ILE A 216 2.34 -5.35 24.46
CA ILE A 216 2.19 -4.36 25.53
C ILE A 216 0.97 -3.46 25.23
N GLN A 217 0.10 -3.23 26.20
CA GLN A 217 -1.04 -2.33 26.05
C GLN A 217 -0.96 -1.17 27.04
N ILE A 218 -0.99 0.06 26.56
CA ILE A 218 -0.99 1.30 27.36
C ILE A 218 -2.31 2.02 27.10
N GLY A 219 -3.15 2.14 28.13
CA GLY A 219 -4.44 2.79 27.94
C GLY A 219 -5.27 3.02 29.19
N ILE A 220 -6.41 3.67 28.97
CA ILE A 220 -7.41 3.91 30.00
C ILE A 220 -8.14 2.60 30.31
N ILE A 221 -8.55 1.88 29.25
CA ILE A 221 -9.21 0.57 29.32
C ILE A 221 -8.40 -0.42 28.49
N ASN A 222 -7.94 -1.50 29.11
CA ASN A 222 -7.24 -2.60 28.44
C ASN A 222 -8.00 -3.93 28.65
N TYR A 223 -8.23 -4.68 27.57
CA TYR A 223 -8.78 -6.04 27.60
C TYR A 223 -7.72 -7.03 27.11
N CYS A 224 -7.37 -8.02 27.95
CA CYS A 224 -6.18 -8.85 27.74
C CYS A 224 -6.45 -10.34 28.05
N PRO A 225 -6.75 -11.18 27.05
CA PRO A 225 -6.82 -12.62 27.25
C PRO A 225 -5.43 -13.26 27.10
N ASN A 226 -4.82 -13.67 28.22
CA ASN A 226 -3.53 -14.38 28.36
C ASN A 226 -2.26 -13.63 27.89
N ASP A 227 -1.20 -13.69 28.73
CA ASP A 227 0.20 -13.32 28.45
C ASP A 227 0.48 -11.91 27.89
N THR A 228 -0.50 -11.01 27.97
CA THR A 228 -0.36 -9.60 27.59
C THR A 228 0.10 -8.80 28.81
N ILE A 229 0.99 -7.82 28.65
CA ILE A 229 1.42 -6.91 29.74
C ILE A 229 0.67 -5.56 29.61
N PRO A 230 -0.50 -5.39 30.24
CA PRO A 230 -1.22 -4.13 30.26
C PRO A 230 -0.61 -3.16 31.30
N ILE A 231 -0.22 -1.98 30.83
CA ILE A 231 0.07 -0.80 31.65
C ILE A 231 -1.15 0.11 31.57
N MET A 232 -1.81 0.35 32.69
CA MET A 232 -3.18 0.82 32.69
C MET A 232 -3.36 1.95 33.72
N ILE A 233 -4.18 2.96 33.39
CA ILE A 233 -4.46 4.09 34.28
C ILE A 233 -5.76 3.88 35.11
N LEU A 234 -6.84 3.35 34.51
CA LEU A 234 -8.17 3.23 35.15
C LEU A 234 -8.73 1.80 35.32
N ALA A 235 -9.07 1.07 34.25
CA ALA A 235 -9.53 -0.34 34.36
C ALA A 235 -8.81 -1.33 33.43
N ASN A 236 -8.53 -2.53 33.95
CA ASN A 236 -7.91 -3.65 33.21
C ASN A 236 -8.75 -4.92 33.40
N TYR A 237 -9.16 -5.56 32.31
CA TYR A 237 -9.91 -6.82 32.35
C TYR A 237 -9.13 -7.92 31.63
N CYS A 238 -8.60 -8.86 32.42
CA CYS A 238 -7.89 -10.03 31.90
C CYS A 238 -8.71 -11.29 32.16
N SER A 239 -9.20 -11.97 31.11
CA SER A 239 -9.83 -13.28 31.24
C SER A 239 -8.85 -14.36 30.81
N LYS A 240 -8.54 -15.30 31.72
CA LYS A 240 -7.71 -16.47 31.36
C LYS A 240 -8.55 -17.46 30.55
N SER A 241 -8.04 -17.93 29.42
CA SER A 241 -8.69 -19.06 28.75
C SER A 241 -8.56 -20.30 29.65
N SER A 242 -9.69 -20.90 30.02
CA SER A 242 -9.75 -22.16 30.76
C SER A 242 -8.82 -23.20 30.11
N PRO A 243 -8.03 -23.96 30.88
CA PRO A 243 -7.21 -25.02 30.31
C PRO A 243 -8.12 -26.02 29.58
N GLU A 244 -7.77 -26.30 28.34
CA GLU A 244 -8.37 -27.35 27.53
C GLU A 244 -8.28 -28.66 28.32
N LYS A 245 -9.44 -29.28 28.61
CA LYS A 245 -9.50 -30.57 29.31
C LYS A 245 -8.71 -31.58 28.49
N VAL A 246 -7.54 -31.98 29.00
CA VAL A 246 -6.78 -33.14 28.53
C VAL A 246 -7.74 -34.32 28.51
N LYS A 247 -8.15 -34.76 27.32
CA LYS A 247 -8.92 -35.98 27.14
C LYS A 247 -8.04 -37.16 27.52
N SER A 248 -8.30 -37.68 28.71
CA SER A 248 -7.97 -39.04 29.14
C SER A 248 -8.12 -40.05 28.00
N LYS A 249 -7.05 -40.79 27.71
CA LYS A 249 -7.12 -42.13 27.11
C LYS A 249 -6.29 -43.09 27.97
N THR A 250 -7.03 -44.02 28.54
CA THR A 250 -6.76 -45.24 29.34
C THR A 250 -5.58 -46.11 28.84
N PRO A 251 -4.92 -46.92 29.71
CA PRO A 251 -3.57 -47.46 29.51
C PRO A 251 -3.55 -48.85 28.85
N PRO A 252 -2.36 -49.35 28.45
CA PRO A 252 -2.09 -50.78 28.38
C PRO A 252 -1.03 -51.21 29.43
N ASN A 253 -1.38 -52.27 30.15
CA ASN A 253 -0.50 -53.11 30.99
C ASN A 253 0.60 -53.82 30.18
N THR A 254 1.47 -54.53 30.93
CA THR A 254 2.49 -55.54 30.56
C THR A 254 3.86 -54.97 30.17
N ASP A 255 5.02 -55.41 30.66
CA ASP A 255 5.42 -56.45 31.61
C ASP A 255 6.85 -56.08 32.10
N SER A 256 7.18 -56.32 33.36
CA SER A 256 8.55 -56.62 33.77
C SER A 256 8.56 -57.38 35.09
N ALA A 257 8.61 -58.71 34.95
CA ALA A 257 9.01 -59.64 35.99
C ALA A 257 10.47 -59.39 36.41
N ALA A 258 10.74 -59.69 37.69
CA ALA A 258 11.96 -60.20 38.35
C ALA A 258 13.33 -60.00 37.64
N GLU A 259 14.44 -59.68 38.30
CA GLU A 259 15.11 -60.55 39.29
C GLU A 259 16.43 -59.91 39.82
N SER A 260 16.79 -60.28 41.05
CA SER A 260 18.14 -60.44 41.65
C SER A 260 19.07 -59.21 41.83
N GLU A 261 19.32 -58.77 43.07
CA GLU A 261 20.34 -59.24 44.03
C GLU A 261 21.79 -58.94 43.66
N LYS A 262 22.37 -57.91 44.31
CA LYS A 262 23.49 -58.04 45.26
C LYS A 262 23.72 -56.74 46.02
#